data_AF-A0A2D7JAL4-F1
#
_entry.id   AF-A0A2D7JAL4-F1
#
_cell.length_a   1.000
_cell.length_b   1.000
_cell.length_c   1.000
_cell.angle_alpha   90.00
_cell.angle_beta   90.00
_cell.angle_gamma   90.00
#
_symmetry.space_group_name_H-M   'P 1'
#
loop_
_entity.id
_entity.type
_entity.pdbx_description
1 polymer ?
#
loop_
_entity_poly.entity_id
_entity_poly.type
_entity_poly.pdbx_seq_one_letter_code
_entity_poly.pdbx_strand_id
1 'polypeptide(L)'
;MDRAISWWQKLDLKQRIKLVVYPLLLLNFAHYVGNDIEQARHTFHAGWQWHDWTANFATTLDELGWFALLLLLELETYVLSDDDFTRGRLVVINAIRMVCYFAIGHAVFAFSEYLLDLESAIHHTGTELCSFLDQGLSFTRNLEYWELNAVNCGWLSSSSEFYVFSQGQAISDATGMTVELELAWADAIEVVLWLFIMLFIELRIKLQDRGISNSSLLSFATHIKLIFYGGLWVIAGYWAYRGHWIFAWDEALWILGFMAIGMNLTDWQKELKQAQADNRGALSS
;
A
#
# COMPACT_ATOMS: atom_id res chain seq x y z
N MET A 1 42.23 24.27 11.03
CA MET A 1 40.97 24.36 10.24
C MET A 1 40.10 23.20 10.68
N ASP A 2 39.36 23.38 11.77
CA ASP A 2 38.37 22.40 12.21
C ASP A 2 37.24 22.42 11.19
N ARG A 3 37.12 21.36 10.38
CA ARG A 3 35.92 21.16 9.57
C ARG A 3 34.77 21.04 10.54
N ALA A 4 33.90 22.06 10.60
CA ALA A 4 32.64 21.99 11.31
C ALA A 4 31.90 20.73 10.83
N ILE A 5 31.82 19.72 11.69
CA ILE A 5 31.09 18.48 11.44
C ILE A 5 29.65 18.89 11.14
N SER A 6 29.17 18.58 9.93
CA SER A 6 27.83 19.01 9.51
C SER A 6 26.78 18.35 10.40
N TRP A 7 25.62 18.98 10.61
CA TRP A 7 24.59 18.42 11.49
C TRP A 7 24.20 16.99 11.09
N TRP A 8 24.23 16.70 9.78
CA TRP A 8 24.02 15.36 9.21
C TRP A 8 24.97 14.31 9.79
N GLN A 9 26.25 14.66 9.98
CA GLN A 9 27.26 13.75 10.49
C GLN A 9 27.09 13.43 11.99
N LYS A 10 26.30 14.22 12.72
CA LYS A 10 25.97 13.99 14.13
C LYS A 10 24.78 13.03 14.33
N LEU A 11 23.99 12.79 13.28
CA LEU A 11 22.86 11.87 13.34
C LEU A 11 23.32 10.42 13.25
N ASP A 12 22.69 9.54 14.02
CA ASP A 12 22.84 8.09 13.87
C ASP A 12 22.36 7.64 12.49
N LEU A 13 22.89 6.51 12.00
CA LEU A 13 22.56 5.95 10.69
C LEU A 13 21.05 5.74 10.50
N LYS A 14 20.36 5.26 11.54
CA LYS A 14 18.90 5.05 11.51
C LYS A 14 18.15 6.35 11.27
N GLN A 15 18.57 7.44 11.92
CA GLN A 15 17.96 8.76 11.76
C GLN A 15 18.22 9.35 10.36
N ARG A 16 19.40 9.11 9.78
CA ARG A 16 19.69 9.50 8.40
C ARG A 16 18.82 8.76 7.40
N ILE A 17 18.61 7.45 7.60
CA ILE A 17 17.73 6.65 6.75
C ILE A 17 16.30 7.19 6.82
N LYS A 18 15.76 7.46 8.01
CA LYS A 18 14.43 8.05 8.19
C LYS A 18 14.28 9.40 7.49
N LEU A 19 15.28 10.28 7.60
CA LEU A 19 15.28 11.59 6.93
C LEU A 19 15.32 11.51 5.41
N VAL A 20 15.71 10.37 4.84
CA VAL A 20 15.66 10.13 3.39
C VAL A 20 14.37 9.43 3.01
N VAL A 21 14.02 8.36 3.71
CA VAL A 21 12.88 7.50 3.36
C VAL A 21 11.54 8.19 3.58
N TYR A 22 11.34 8.93 4.68
CA TYR A 22 10.03 9.57 4.94
C TYR A 22 9.69 10.65 3.92
N PRO A 23 10.60 11.54 3.50
CA PRO A 23 10.31 12.45 2.40
C PRO A 23 10.05 11.74 1.08
N LEU A 24 10.75 10.64 0.79
CA LEU A 24 10.50 9.85 -0.43
C LEU A 24 9.10 9.24 -0.42
N LEU A 25 8.70 8.62 0.69
CA LEU A 25 7.34 8.11 0.86
C LEU A 25 6.30 9.23 0.73
N LEU A 26 6.55 10.41 1.30
CA LEU A 26 5.63 11.54 1.17
C LEU A 26 5.51 12.06 -0.28
N LEU A 27 6.60 11.98 -1.06
CA LEU A 27 6.57 12.30 -2.49
C LEU A 27 5.76 11.26 -3.28
N ASN A 28 5.91 9.98 -2.96
CA ASN A 28 5.11 8.91 -3.55
C ASN A 28 3.62 9.11 -3.23
N PHE A 29 3.29 9.38 -1.96
CA PHE A 29 1.93 9.70 -1.52
C PHE A 29 1.29 10.84 -2.30
N ALA A 30 2.02 11.94 -2.51
CA ALA A 30 1.52 13.06 -3.29
C ALA A 30 1.23 12.67 -4.75
N HIS A 31 1.98 11.72 -5.30
CA HIS A 31 1.74 11.18 -6.63
C HIS A 31 0.45 10.34 -6.66
N TYR A 32 0.23 9.45 -5.69
CA TYR A 32 -0.99 8.63 -5.62
C TYR A 32 -2.25 9.47 -5.41
N VAL A 33 -2.20 10.50 -4.56
CA VAL A 33 -3.29 11.48 -4.45
C VAL A 33 -3.58 12.14 -5.81
N GLY A 34 -2.54 12.44 -6.58
CA GLY A 34 -2.68 12.95 -7.94
C GLY A 34 -3.38 11.97 -8.88
N ASN A 35 -3.01 10.69 -8.81
CA ASN A 35 -3.61 9.63 -9.63
C ASN A 35 -5.10 9.41 -9.28
N ASP A 36 -5.45 9.35 -7.99
CA ASP A 36 -6.84 9.18 -7.54
C ASP A 36 -7.70 10.40 -7.95
N ILE A 37 -7.14 11.61 -7.89
CA ILE A 37 -7.80 12.83 -8.39
C ILE A 37 -7.99 12.76 -9.91
N GLU A 38 -6.98 12.31 -10.65
CA GLU A 38 -7.07 12.21 -12.11
C GLU A 38 -8.14 11.19 -12.51
N GLN A 39 -8.14 10.00 -11.90
CA GLN A 39 -9.19 9.01 -12.08
C GLN A 39 -10.56 9.61 -11.79
N ALA A 40 -10.73 10.30 -10.66
CA ALA A 40 -11.98 10.94 -10.30
C ALA A 40 -12.46 11.97 -11.34
N ARG A 41 -11.56 12.71 -11.99
CA ARG A 41 -11.98 13.65 -13.05
C ARG A 41 -12.66 12.97 -14.23
N HIS A 42 -12.29 11.72 -14.50
CA HIS A 42 -12.79 10.95 -15.64
C HIS A 42 -13.95 10.04 -15.29
N THR A 43 -14.08 9.64 -14.03
CA THR A 43 -15.09 8.67 -13.57
C THR A 43 -16.17 9.29 -12.69
N PHE A 44 -16.00 10.53 -12.23
CA PHE A 44 -17.01 11.22 -11.43
C PHE A 44 -18.27 11.52 -12.24
N HIS A 45 -19.41 11.20 -11.64
CA HIS A 45 -20.71 11.66 -12.10
C HIS A 45 -21.62 11.95 -10.90
N ALA A 46 -22.73 12.66 -11.13
CA ALA A 46 -23.67 13.05 -10.08
C ALA A 46 -24.35 11.87 -9.34
N GLY A 47 -24.16 10.64 -9.83
CA GLY A 47 -24.68 9.42 -9.21
C GLY A 47 -23.79 8.85 -8.10
N TRP A 48 -22.56 9.34 -7.96
CA TRP A 48 -21.63 8.89 -6.92
C TRP A 48 -22.23 9.06 -5.52
N GLN A 49 -22.16 7.99 -4.76
CA GLN A 49 -22.46 7.90 -3.35
C GLN A 49 -21.16 7.99 -2.54
N TRP A 50 -21.31 7.95 -1.22
CA TRP A 50 -20.18 7.98 -0.30
C TRP A 50 -19.15 6.85 -0.55
N HIS A 51 -19.60 5.65 -0.89
CA HIS A 51 -18.70 4.53 -1.13
C HIS A 51 -17.88 4.70 -2.41
N ASP A 52 -18.42 5.32 -3.46
CA ASP A 52 -17.68 5.63 -4.70
C ASP A 52 -16.51 6.57 -4.42
N TRP A 53 -16.71 7.56 -3.55
CA TRP A 53 -15.64 8.44 -3.09
C TRP A 53 -14.56 7.67 -2.33
N THR A 54 -14.93 6.79 -1.40
CA THR A 54 -13.93 6.03 -0.65
C THR A 54 -13.22 4.99 -1.53
N ALA A 55 -13.91 4.40 -2.50
CA ALA A 55 -13.36 3.42 -3.42
C ALA A 55 -12.41 4.05 -4.44
N ASN A 56 -12.77 5.21 -5.03
CA ASN A 56 -11.89 5.94 -5.94
C ASN A 56 -10.60 6.39 -5.25
N PHE A 57 -10.67 6.77 -3.96
CA PHE A 57 -9.51 7.18 -3.16
C PHE A 57 -8.93 6.04 -2.31
N ALA A 58 -9.15 4.78 -2.70
CA ALA A 58 -8.74 3.62 -1.91
C ALA A 58 -7.22 3.60 -1.66
N THR A 59 -6.40 3.87 -2.68
CA THR A 59 -4.94 3.94 -2.57
C THR A 59 -4.51 5.04 -1.61
N THR A 60 -5.04 6.26 -1.78
CA THR A 60 -4.78 7.37 -0.84
C THR A 60 -5.16 7.01 0.60
N LEU A 61 -6.30 6.36 0.82
CA LEU A 61 -6.76 5.97 2.16
C LEU A 61 -5.89 4.88 2.78
N ASP A 62 -5.47 3.90 1.98
CA ASP A 62 -4.55 2.83 2.40
C ASP A 62 -3.22 3.42 2.87
N GLU A 63 -2.58 4.24 2.04
CA GLU A 63 -1.31 4.88 2.36
C GLU A 63 -1.41 5.78 3.59
N LEU A 64 -2.48 6.57 3.73
CA LEU A 64 -2.74 7.35 4.95
C LEU A 64 -2.81 6.46 6.20
N GLY A 65 -3.44 5.28 6.08
CA GLY A 65 -3.45 4.26 7.11
C GLY A 65 -2.03 3.85 7.50
N TRP A 66 -1.18 3.53 6.53
CA TRP A 66 0.22 3.15 6.76
C TRP A 66 1.06 4.28 7.35
N PHE A 67 0.95 5.51 6.85
CA PHE A 67 1.64 6.67 7.42
C PHE A 67 1.26 6.92 8.86
N ALA A 68 -0.03 6.84 9.19
CA ALA A 68 -0.49 7.00 10.56
C ALA A 68 0.04 5.89 11.47
N LEU A 69 0.09 4.64 11.00
CA LEU A 69 0.73 3.53 11.74
C LEU A 69 2.23 3.73 11.94
N LEU A 70 2.95 4.19 10.92
CA LEU A 70 4.38 4.54 11.03
C LEU A 70 4.59 5.68 12.03
N LEU A 71 3.76 6.72 11.99
CA LEU A 71 3.84 7.84 12.93
C LEU A 71 3.58 7.37 14.36
N LEU A 72 2.57 6.52 14.58
CA LEU A 72 2.32 5.92 15.89
C LEU A 72 3.51 5.09 16.37
N LEU A 73 4.12 4.30 15.50
CA LEU A 73 5.32 3.52 15.82
C LEU A 73 6.49 4.41 16.24
N GLU A 74 6.73 5.51 15.51
CA GLU A 74 7.79 6.47 15.85
C GLU A 74 7.52 7.21 17.16
N LEU A 75 6.26 7.57 17.41
CA LEU A 75 5.85 8.12 18.70
C LEU A 75 6.14 7.13 19.83
N GLU A 76 5.72 5.88 19.67
CA GLU A 76 5.88 4.83 20.69
C GLU A 76 7.34 4.47 20.97
N THR A 77 8.21 4.51 19.95
CA THR A 77 9.57 3.97 20.06
C THR A 77 10.67 5.03 20.23
N TYR A 78 10.42 6.28 19.83
CA TYR A 78 11.45 7.32 19.82
C TYR A 78 11.06 8.62 20.53
N VAL A 79 9.80 9.06 20.41
CA VAL A 79 9.40 10.37 20.93
C VAL A 79 8.93 10.30 22.39
N LEU A 80 8.26 9.21 22.78
CA LEU A 80 7.62 9.09 24.08
C LEU A 80 8.46 8.31 25.07
N SER A 81 8.50 8.83 26.28
CA SER A 81 9.06 8.14 27.44
C SER A 81 8.00 7.25 28.10
N ASP A 82 8.42 6.29 28.93
CA ASP A 82 7.50 5.36 29.59
C ASP A 82 6.42 6.09 30.43
N ASP A 83 6.76 7.25 31.00
CA ASP A 83 5.87 8.09 31.81
C ASP A 83 4.76 8.79 30.98
N ASP A 84 4.94 8.87 29.66
CA ASP A 84 3.98 9.52 28.74
C ASP A 84 2.78 8.63 28.40
N PHE A 85 2.84 7.32 28.69
CA PHE A 85 1.80 6.34 28.37
C PHE A 85 0.65 6.31 29.39
N THR A 86 -0.02 7.45 29.54
CA THR A 86 -1.25 7.54 30.35
C THR A 86 -2.40 6.75 29.72
N ARG A 87 -3.36 6.31 30.54
CA ARG A 87 -4.55 5.54 30.07
C ARG A 87 -5.30 6.23 28.94
N GLY A 88 -5.49 7.56 29.01
CA GLY A 88 -6.19 8.32 27.98
C GLY A 88 -5.44 8.32 26.66
N ARG A 89 -4.11 8.51 26.70
CA ARG A 89 -3.27 8.49 25.51
C ARG A 89 -3.25 7.12 24.83
N LEU A 90 -3.18 6.05 25.61
CA LEU A 90 -3.25 4.68 25.09
C LEU A 90 -4.57 4.41 24.37
N VAL A 91 -5.70 4.92 24.88
CA VAL A 91 -6.99 4.81 24.20
C VAL A 91 -6.97 5.53 22.85
N VAL A 92 -6.40 6.74 22.79
CA VAL A 92 -6.28 7.51 21.54
C VAL A 92 -5.39 6.79 20.53
N ILE A 93 -4.22 6.33 20.93
CA ILE A 93 -3.28 5.57 20.08
C ILE A 93 -3.97 4.33 19.49
N ASN A 94 -4.66 3.56 20.33
CA ASN A 94 -5.36 2.36 19.89
C ASN A 94 -6.57 2.69 18.99
N ALA A 95 -7.29 3.78 19.25
CA ALA A 95 -8.39 4.22 18.40
C ALA A 95 -7.90 4.60 16.99
N ILE A 96 -6.81 5.38 16.90
CA ILE A 96 -6.18 5.73 15.62
C ILE A 96 -5.75 4.45 14.89
N ARG A 97 -5.09 3.53 15.60
CA ARG A 97 -4.66 2.24 15.04
C ARG A 97 -5.83 1.44 14.45
N MET A 98 -6.97 1.40 15.13
CA MET A 98 -8.18 0.75 14.62
C MET A 98 -8.70 1.43 13.34
N VAL A 99 -8.72 2.77 13.30
CA VAL A 99 -9.11 3.53 12.10
C VAL A 99 -8.19 3.21 10.92
N CYS A 100 -6.87 3.15 11.14
CA CYS A 100 -5.91 2.75 10.11
C CYS A 100 -6.20 1.35 9.56
N TYR A 101 -6.45 0.37 10.43
CA TYR A 101 -6.79 -0.99 9.99
C TYR A 101 -8.11 -1.06 9.22
N PHE A 102 -9.09 -0.21 9.56
CA PHE A 102 -10.31 -0.10 8.77
C PHE A 102 -10.04 0.52 7.39
N ALA A 103 -9.17 1.53 7.29
CA ALA A 103 -8.79 2.14 6.01
C ALA A 103 -8.06 1.14 5.10
N ILE A 104 -7.06 0.43 5.63
CA ILE A 104 -6.32 -0.62 4.90
C ILE A 104 -7.26 -1.76 4.50
N GLY A 105 -8.14 -2.20 5.41
CA GLY A 105 -9.15 -3.22 5.10
C GLY A 105 -10.17 -2.77 4.06
N HIS A 106 -10.50 -1.48 4.01
CA HIS A 106 -11.38 -0.91 2.99
C HIS A 106 -10.75 -0.96 1.59
N ALA A 107 -9.43 -0.81 1.45
CA ALA A 107 -8.77 -0.93 0.15
C ALA A 107 -8.99 -2.30 -0.51
N VAL A 108 -8.96 -3.39 0.28
CA VAL A 108 -9.32 -4.73 -0.21
C VAL A 108 -10.73 -4.77 -0.79
N PHE A 109 -11.69 -4.14 -0.10
CA PHE A 109 -13.08 -4.06 -0.55
C PHE A 109 -13.19 -3.27 -1.85
N ALA A 110 -12.57 -2.08 -1.92
CA ALA A 110 -12.60 -1.21 -3.09
C ALA A 110 -11.96 -1.88 -4.33
N PHE A 111 -10.80 -2.51 -4.18
CA PHE A 111 -10.16 -3.21 -5.30
C PHE A 111 -10.95 -4.45 -5.74
N SER A 112 -11.62 -5.14 -4.81
CA SER A 112 -12.52 -6.25 -5.15
C SER A 112 -13.76 -5.76 -5.92
N GLU A 113 -14.31 -4.61 -5.53
CA GLU A 113 -15.42 -3.98 -6.24
C GLU A 113 -15.01 -3.53 -7.64
N TYR A 114 -13.83 -2.94 -7.79
CA TYR A 114 -13.29 -2.56 -9.10
C TYR A 114 -13.08 -3.79 -10.01
N LEU A 115 -12.56 -4.89 -9.49
CA LEU A 115 -12.47 -6.16 -10.23
C LEU A 115 -13.83 -6.66 -10.71
N LEU A 116 -14.87 -6.56 -9.87
CA LEU A 116 -16.23 -6.94 -10.26
C LEU A 116 -16.80 -6.01 -11.33
N ASP A 117 -16.56 -4.70 -11.23
CA ASP A 117 -16.95 -3.72 -12.26
C ASP A 117 -16.30 -4.07 -13.61
N LEU A 118 -14.99 -4.36 -13.61
CA LEU A 118 -14.25 -4.76 -14.81
C LEU A 118 -14.79 -6.07 -15.43
N GLU A 119 -15.02 -7.11 -14.63
CA GLU A 119 -15.58 -8.38 -15.10
C GLU A 119 -17.03 -8.22 -15.63
N SER A 120 -17.75 -7.21 -15.14
CA SER A 120 -19.11 -6.88 -15.57
C SER A 120 -19.18 -5.85 -16.70
N ALA A 121 -18.04 -5.45 -17.26
CA ALA A 121 -17.96 -4.42 -18.29
C ALA A 121 -18.84 -4.74 -19.51
N ILE A 122 -19.52 -3.71 -20.02
CA ILE A 122 -20.42 -3.85 -21.16
C ILE A 122 -19.58 -3.98 -22.43
N HIS A 123 -19.61 -5.16 -23.05
CA HIS A 123 -18.87 -5.44 -24.26
C HIS A 123 -19.63 -5.02 -25.52
N HIS A 124 -19.01 -4.19 -26.34
CA HIS A 124 -19.48 -3.73 -27.65
C HIS A 124 -18.57 -4.29 -28.75
N THR A 125 -19.18 -4.89 -29.78
CA THR A 125 -18.48 -5.49 -30.92
C THR A 125 -18.91 -4.86 -32.24
N GLY A 126 -18.02 -4.88 -33.23
CA GLY A 126 -18.32 -4.39 -34.58
C GLY A 126 -18.58 -2.88 -34.63
N THR A 127 -18.05 -2.12 -33.67
CA THR A 127 -18.20 -0.67 -33.60
C THR A 127 -16.83 0.01 -33.55
N GLU A 128 -16.77 1.27 -33.94
CA GLU A 128 -15.56 2.10 -33.85
C GLU A 128 -15.64 2.99 -32.60
N LEU A 129 -14.48 3.36 -32.04
CA LEU A 129 -14.42 4.21 -30.83
C LEU A 129 -15.17 5.54 -31.01
N CYS A 130 -15.14 6.12 -32.22
CA CYS A 130 -15.82 7.38 -32.52
C CYS A 130 -17.37 7.30 -32.43
N SER A 131 -17.96 6.11 -32.35
CA SER A 131 -19.41 5.96 -32.13
C SER A 131 -19.86 6.37 -30.72
N PHE A 132 -18.91 6.55 -29.79
CA PHE A 132 -19.17 6.83 -28.37
C PHE A 132 -19.04 8.32 -28.00
N LEU A 133 -18.78 9.21 -28.96
CA LEU A 133 -18.46 10.63 -28.72
C LEU A 133 -19.51 11.38 -27.89
N ASP A 134 -20.79 11.10 -28.12
CA ASP A 134 -21.88 11.83 -27.47
C ASP A 134 -22.27 11.27 -26.09
N GLN A 135 -21.50 10.30 -25.57
CA GLN A 135 -21.81 9.62 -24.30
C GLN A 135 -21.03 10.18 -23.11
N GLY A 136 -20.11 11.13 -23.34
CA GLY A 136 -19.31 11.74 -22.27
C GLY A 136 -18.28 10.80 -21.65
N LEU A 137 -17.91 9.72 -22.35
CA LEU A 137 -16.97 8.71 -21.86
C LEU A 137 -15.52 9.23 -21.91
N SER A 138 -14.71 8.72 -21.00
CA SER A 138 -13.24 8.86 -21.04
C SER A 138 -12.62 7.56 -21.54
N PHE A 139 -11.76 7.64 -22.56
CA PHE A 139 -10.95 6.50 -22.95
C PHE A 139 -9.83 6.30 -21.93
N THR A 140 -9.57 5.05 -21.55
CA THR A 140 -8.49 4.73 -20.62
C THR A 140 -7.65 3.55 -21.10
N ARG A 141 -6.35 3.60 -20.80
CA ARG A 141 -5.42 2.52 -21.04
C ARG A 141 -4.24 2.63 -20.09
N ASN A 142 -3.97 1.56 -19.34
CA ASN A 142 -2.78 1.45 -18.49
C ASN A 142 -2.72 2.61 -17.47
N LEU A 143 -3.85 2.91 -16.83
CA LEU A 143 -4.05 4.01 -15.89
C LEU A 143 -3.92 5.43 -16.46
N GLU A 144 -3.76 5.58 -17.76
CA GLU A 144 -3.83 6.87 -18.44
C GLU A 144 -5.24 7.12 -18.96
N TYR A 145 -5.75 8.34 -18.80
CA TYR A 145 -7.11 8.72 -19.15
C TYR A 145 -7.12 9.88 -20.14
N TRP A 146 -8.11 9.86 -21.05
CA TRP A 146 -8.36 10.92 -22.02
C TRP A 146 -9.87 11.12 -22.18
N GLU A 147 -10.35 12.35 -22.03
CA GLU A 147 -11.72 12.68 -22.41
C GLU A 147 -11.92 12.40 -23.90
N LEU A 148 -12.91 11.56 -24.24
CA LEU A 148 -13.13 11.15 -25.62
C LEU A 148 -13.73 12.31 -26.43
N ASN A 149 -13.14 12.60 -27.58
CA ASN A 149 -13.59 13.66 -28.47
C ASN A 149 -13.27 13.36 -29.94
N ALA A 150 -13.81 14.19 -30.85
CA ALA A 150 -13.71 13.97 -32.29
C ALA A 150 -12.26 14.00 -32.83
N VAL A 151 -11.31 14.54 -32.05
CA VAL A 151 -9.89 14.60 -32.43
C VAL A 151 -9.16 13.31 -32.06
N ASN A 152 -9.45 12.73 -30.89
CA ASN A 152 -8.69 11.59 -30.36
C ASN A 152 -9.29 10.21 -30.66
N CYS A 153 -10.60 10.13 -30.92
CA CYS A 153 -11.28 8.85 -31.14
C CYS A 153 -10.72 8.06 -32.35
N GLY A 154 -10.17 8.74 -33.36
CA GLY A 154 -9.65 8.11 -34.58
C GLY A 154 -8.24 7.52 -34.46
N TRP A 155 -7.50 7.82 -33.37
CA TRP A 155 -6.14 7.32 -33.19
C TRP A 155 -5.86 6.66 -31.83
N LEU A 156 -6.74 6.83 -30.83
CA LEU A 156 -6.60 6.16 -29.53
C LEU A 156 -6.72 4.62 -29.65
N SER A 157 -7.58 4.13 -30.54
CA SER A 157 -7.71 2.71 -30.85
C SER A 157 -8.24 2.49 -32.27
N SER A 158 -7.71 1.45 -32.93
CA SER A 158 -8.24 0.89 -34.18
C SER A 158 -8.99 -0.43 -33.98
N SER A 159 -9.29 -0.79 -32.72
CA SER A 159 -10.07 -1.97 -32.36
C SER A 159 -11.51 -1.86 -32.88
N SER A 160 -12.20 -3.01 -32.94
CA SER A 160 -13.66 -3.09 -33.15
C SER A 160 -14.40 -3.66 -31.94
N GLU A 161 -13.67 -3.90 -30.85
CA GLU A 161 -14.16 -4.42 -29.58
C GLU A 161 -13.81 -3.42 -28.47
N PHE A 162 -14.84 -2.99 -27.74
CA PHE A 162 -14.74 -1.98 -26.69
C PHE A 162 -15.54 -2.38 -25.46
N TYR A 163 -15.05 -1.99 -24.29
CA TYR A 163 -15.58 -2.34 -22.99
C TYR A 163 -15.87 -1.06 -22.22
N VAL A 164 -17.12 -0.88 -21.81
CA VAL A 164 -17.54 0.26 -20.99
C VAL A 164 -17.71 -0.18 -19.54
N PHE A 165 -17.08 0.54 -18.62
CA PHE A 165 -17.03 0.23 -17.18
C PHE A 165 -17.01 1.52 -16.36
N SER A 166 -16.75 1.42 -15.05
CA SER A 166 -16.77 2.52 -14.09
C SER A 166 -18.09 3.28 -14.13
N GLN A 167 -19.20 2.54 -13.96
CA GLN A 167 -20.56 3.08 -14.03
C GLN A 167 -20.87 3.85 -15.33
N GLY A 168 -20.28 3.39 -16.44
CA GLY A 168 -20.49 3.99 -17.75
C GLY A 168 -19.78 5.33 -17.95
N GLN A 169 -18.64 5.53 -17.30
CA GLN A 169 -17.80 6.72 -17.49
C GLN A 169 -16.48 6.42 -18.21
N ALA A 170 -15.99 5.18 -18.14
CA ALA A 170 -14.74 4.77 -18.76
C ALA A 170 -14.97 3.78 -19.90
N ILE A 171 -14.12 3.87 -20.93
CA ILE A 171 -14.10 2.94 -22.06
C ILE A 171 -12.66 2.54 -22.39
N SER A 172 -12.45 1.25 -22.67
CA SER A 172 -11.18 0.75 -23.19
C SER A 172 -11.41 -0.25 -24.31
N ASP A 173 -10.35 -0.57 -25.07
CA ASP A 173 -10.39 -1.66 -26.05
C ASP A 173 -9.92 -2.98 -25.43
N ALA A 174 -10.01 -4.09 -26.18
CA ALA A 174 -9.67 -5.41 -25.66
C ALA A 174 -8.27 -5.51 -25.05
N THR A 175 -7.27 -4.89 -25.71
CA THR A 175 -5.91 -4.83 -25.17
C THR A 175 -5.90 -4.05 -23.86
N GLY A 176 -6.44 -2.82 -23.84
CA GLY A 176 -6.49 -2.00 -22.62
C GLY A 176 -7.27 -2.66 -21.49
N MET A 177 -8.36 -3.36 -21.78
CA MET A 177 -9.16 -4.08 -20.79
C MET A 177 -8.36 -5.21 -20.11
N THR A 178 -7.53 -5.92 -20.87
CA THR A 178 -6.65 -6.97 -20.31
C THR A 178 -5.66 -6.36 -19.32
N VAL A 179 -5.12 -5.20 -19.67
CA VAL A 179 -4.21 -4.44 -18.81
C VAL A 179 -4.87 -3.97 -17.53
N GLU A 180 -6.06 -3.38 -17.63
CA GLU A 180 -6.80 -2.89 -16.47
C GLU A 180 -7.11 -4.03 -15.49
N LEU A 181 -7.51 -5.20 -16.00
CA LEU A 181 -7.77 -6.37 -15.16
C LEU A 181 -6.50 -6.88 -14.47
N GLU A 182 -5.37 -6.97 -15.19
CA GLU A 182 -4.10 -7.40 -14.61
C GLU A 182 -3.60 -6.45 -13.52
N LEU A 183 -3.73 -5.13 -13.72
CA LEU A 183 -3.36 -4.11 -12.73
C LEU A 183 -4.29 -4.16 -11.51
N ALA A 184 -5.61 -4.25 -11.71
CA ALA A 184 -6.57 -4.38 -10.62
C ALA A 184 -6.32 -5.63 -9.76
N TRP A 185 -5.94 -6.76 -10.38
CA TRP A 185 -5.52 -7.95 -9.64
C TRP A 185 -4.22 -7.75 -8.89
N ALA A 186 -3.24 -7.05 -9.48
CA ALA A 186 -1.99 -6.73 -8.82
C ALA A 186 -2.24 -5.92 -7.54
N ASP A 187 -3.06 -4.87 -7.62
CA ASP A 187 -3.43 -4.01 -6.49
C ASP A 187 -4.20 -4.80 -5.41
N ALA A 188 -5.18 -5.62 -5.80
CA ALA A 188 -5.93 -6.45 -4.86
C ALA A 188 -5.07 -7.50 -4.14
N ILE A 189 -4.14 -8.13 -4.85
CA ILE A 189 -3.24 -9.14 -4.27
C ILE A 189 -2.21 -8.45 -3.36
N GLU A 190 -1.68 -7.29 -3.75
CA GLU A 190 -0.69 -6.54 -2.98
C GLU A 190 -1.19 -6.24 -1.57
N VAL A 191 -2.38 -5.64 -1.43
CA VAL A 191 -2.92 -5.27 -0.12
C VAL A 191 -3.19 -6.51 0.74
N VAL A 192 -3.64 -7.60 0.11
CA VAL A 192 -3.87 -8.88 0.80
C VAL A 192 -2.55 -9.48 1.31
N LEU A 193 -1.48 -9.41 0.52
CA LEU A 193 -0.16 -9.87 0.92
C LEU A 193 0.37 -9.06 2.12
N TRP A 194 0.20 -7.74 2.11
CA TRP A 194 0.56 -6.88 3.24
C TRP A 194 -0.21 -7.23 4.51
N LEU A 195 -1.53 -7.44 4.41
CA LEU A 195 -2.36 -7.86 5.54
C LEU A 195 -1.90 -9.21 6.10
N PHE A 196 -1.55 -10.17 5.25
CA PHE A 196 -0.97 -11.44 5.71
C PHE A 196 0.38 -11.24 6.39
N ILE A 197 1.28 -10.41 5.83
CA ILE A 197 2.57 -10.10 6.45
C ILE A 197 2.35 -9.54 7.86
N MET A 198 1.45 -8.56 8.01
CA MET A 198 1.08 -7.98 9.30
C MET A 198 0.52 -9.02 10.27
N LEU A 199 -0.44 -9.83 9.82
CA LEU A 199 -1.02 -10.92 10.61
C LEU A 199 0.06 -11.87 11.14
N PHE A 200 0.98 -12.32 10.29
CA PHE A 200 2.05 -13.23 10.71
C PHE A 200 3.13 -12.54 11.58
N ILE A 201 3.31 -11.22 11.47
CA ILE A 201 4.12 -10.46 12.44
C ILE A 201 3.46 -10.49 13.81
N GLU A 202 2.17 -10.17 13.88
CA GLU A 202 1.43 -10.16 15.14
C GLU A 202 1.32 -11.55 15.78
N LEU A 203 1.02 -12.59 14.97
CA LEU A 203 0.97 -13.98 15.44
C LEU A 203 2.31 -14.42 16.03
N ARG A 204 3.43 -14.08 15.39
CA ARG A 204 4.77 -14.38 15.93
C ARG A 204 4.98 -13.72 17.29
N ILE A 205 4.65 -12.44 17.42
CA ILE A 205 4.81 -11.68 18.67
C ILE A 205 3.97 -12.34 19.78
N LYS A 206 2.69 -12.67 19.51
CA LYS A 206 1.80 -13.34 20.46
C LYS A 206 2.27 -14.74 20.86
N LEU A 207 2.78 -15.53 19.92
CA LEU A 207 3.32 -16.87 20.21
C LEU A 207 4.58 -16.82 21.07
N GLN A 208 5.46 -15.84 20.82
CA GLN A 208 6.67 -15.63 21.61
C GLN A 208 6.36 -15.16 23.03
N ASP A 209 5.38 -14.28 23.20
CA ASP A 209 4.93 -13.79 24.51
C ASP A 209 4.36 -14.93 25.38
N ARG A 210 3.68 -15.89 24.76
CA ARG A 210 3.18 -17.12 25.41
C ARG A 210 4.27 -18.16 25.72
N GLY A 211 5.55 -17.85 25.48
CA GLY A 211 6.68 -18.75 25.75
C GLY A 211 6.77 -19.96 24.81
N ILE A 212 6.01 -19.98 23.71
CA ILE A 212 6.05 -21.07 22.72
C ILE A 212 7.25 -20.83 21.79
N SER A 213 8.43 -21.29 22.19
CA SER A 213 9.69 -21.04 21.46
C SER A 213 10.09 -22.12 20.45
N ASN A 214 9.50 -23.33 20.53
CA ASN A 214 9.99 -24.53 19.83
C ASN A 214 8.90 -25.32 19.09
N SER A 215 7.97 -24.64 18.40
CA SER A 215 6.92 -25.30 17.61
C SER A 215 7.12 -25.12 16.10
N SER A 216 6.71 -26.12 15.31
CA SER A 216 6.63 -26.03 13.85
C SER A 216 5.81 -24.81 13.39
N LEU A 217 4.79 -24.43 14.17
CA LEU A 217 3.97 -23.23 13.95
C LEU A 217 4.79 -21.93 13.99
N LEU A 218 5.76 -21.80 14.90
CA LEU A 218 6.62 -20.62 14.97
C LEU A 218 7.58 -20.54 13.78
N SER A 219 8.13 -21.68 13.34
CA SER A 219 8.99 -21.75 12.15
C SER A 219 8.21 -21.36 10.88
N PHE A 220 6.99 -21.88 10.72
CA PHE A 220 6.11 -21.51 9.62
C PHE A 220 5.81 -20.00 9.60
N ALA A 221 5.35 -19.44 10.72
CA ALA A 221 5.07 -18.00 10.85
C ALA A 221 6.30 -17.11 10.64
N THR A 222 7.51 -17.66 10.80
CA THR A 222 8.77 -16.95 10.55
C THR A 222 9.12 -16.94 9.05
N HIS A 223 8.93 -18.05 8.35
CA HIS A 223 9.37 -18.18 6.95
C HIS A 223 8.31 -17.78 5.92
N ILE A 224 7.02 -17.91 6.24
CA ILE A 224 5.92 -17.62 5.30
C ILE A 224 5.97 -16.18 4.76
N LYS A 225 6.47 -15.22 5.55
CA LYS A 225 6.61 -13.83 5.12
C LYS A 225 7.61 -13.66 3.99
N LEU A 226 8.62 -14.52 3.87
CA LEU A 226 9.56 -14.46 2.75
C LEU A 226 8.86 -14.79 1.43
N ILE A 227 7.88 -15.70 1.47
CA ILE A 227 7.04 -16.01 0.31
C ILE A 227 6.17 -14.80 -0.04
N PHE A 228 5.54 -14.16 0.96
CA PHE A 228 4.73 -12.97 0.71
C PHE A 228 5.53 -11.77 0.19
N TYR A 229 6.68 -11.48 0.79
CA TYR A 229 7.61 -10.47 0.24
C TYR A 229 8.08 -10.83 -1.17
N GLY A 230 8.30 -12.13 -1.47
CA GLY A 230 8.58 -12.58 -2.82
C GLY A 230 7.45 -12.28 -3.79
N GLY A 231 6.19 -12.47 -3.38
CA GLY A 231 5.01 -12.09 -4.15
C GLY A 231 4.95 -10.58 -4.41
N LEU A 232 5.20 -9.76 -3.39
CA LEU A 232 5.26 -8.30 -3.51
C LEU A 232 6.34 -7.85 -4.50
N TRP A 233 7.53 -8.45 -4.48
CA TRP A 233 8.57 -8.17 -5.47
C TRP A 233 8.17 -8.55 -6.91
N VAL A 234 7.38 -9.61 -7.08
CA VAL A 234 6.83 -9.98 -8.40
C VAL A 234 5.85 -8.92 -8.88
N ILE A 235 4.97 -8.42 -8.00
CA ILE A 235 4.03 -7.34 -8.31
C ILE A 235 4.78 -6.05 -8.65
N ALA A 236 5.77 -5.65 -7.86
CA ALA A 236 6.64 -4.51 -8.17
C ALA A 236 7.33 -4.66 -9.54
N GLY A 237 7.83 -5.88 -9.85
CA GLY A 237 8.41 -6.19 -11.15
C GLY A 237 7.40 -6.08 -12.29
N TYR A 238 6.14 -6.47 -12.06
CA TYR A 238 5.06 -6.31 -13.02
C TYR A 238 4.75 -4.83 -13.25
N TRP A 239 4.52 -4.02 -12.22
CA TRP A 239 4.33 -2.57 -12.39
C TRP A 239 5.47 -1.90 -13.15
N ALA A 240 6.73 -2.25 -12.84
CA ALA A 240 7.89 -1.76 -13.58
C ALA A 240 7.85 -2.15 -15.06
N TYR A 241 7.48 -3.40 -15.37
CA TYR A 241 7.27 -3.87 -16.74
C TYR A 241 6.17 -3.07 -17.47
N ARG A 242 5.11 -2.67 -16.75
CA ARG A 242 4.02 -1.83 -17.25
C ARG A 242 4.36 -0.33 -17.37
N GLY A 243 5.56 0.06 -16.97
CA GLY A 243 6.03 1.45 -16.99
C GLY A 243 5.72 2.25 -15.73
N HIS A 244 5.07 1.63 -14.73
CA HIS A 244 4.69 2.24 -13.45
C HIS A 244 5.85 2.19 -12.45
N TRP A 245 6.94 2.89 -12.77
CA TRP A 245 8.18 2.86 -11.97
C TRP A 245 8.01 3.39 -10.56
N ILE A 246 7.12 4.35 -10.36
CA ILE A 246 6.84 4.93 -9.04
C ILE A 246 6.19 3.91 -8.11
N PHE A 247 5.32 3.03 -8.63
CA PHE A 247 4.67 1.97 -7.84
C PHE A 247 5.69 0.91 -7.43
N ALA A 248 6.52 0.48 -8.39
CA ALA A 248 7.59 -0.48 -8.11
C ALA A 248 8.62 0.07 -7.11
N TRP A 249 8.94 1.37 -7.20
CA TRP A 249 9.84 2.05 -6.29
C TRP A 249 9.27 2.18 -4.89
N ASP A 250 8.01 2.60 -4.78
CA ASP A 250 7.31 2.73 -3.51
C ASP A 250 7.19 1.38 -2.79
N GLU A 251 6.78 0.34 -3.51
CA GLU A 251 6.71 -1.02 -2.99
C GLU A 251 8.07 -1.50 -2.45
N ALA A 252 9.15 -1.21 -3.19
CA ALA A 252 10.50 -1.51 -2.73
C ALA A 252 10.86 -0.77 -1.42
N LEU A 253 10.48 0.50 -1.28
CA LEU A 253 10.70 1.27 -0.05
C LEU A 253 9.94 0.66 1.14
N TRP A 254 8.68 0.30 0.94
CA TRP A 254 7.86 -0.34 1.97
C TRP A 254 8.40 -1.70 2.39
N ILE A 255 8.70 -2.59 1.44
CA ILE A 255 9.30 -3.91 1.72
C ILE A 255 10.58 -3.76 2.55
N LEU A 256 11.51 -2.92 2.09
CA LEU A 256 12.78 -2.72 2.78
C LEU A 256 12.60 -2.06 4.15
N GLY A 257 11.65 -1.12 4.27
CA GLY A 257 11.27 -0.49 5.53
C GLY A 257 10.75 -1.50 6.56
N PHE A 258 9.77 -2.33 6.17
CA PHE A 258 9.22 -3.37 7.04
C PHE A 258 10.23 -4.46 7.40
N MET A 259 11.10 -4.85 6.47
CA MET A 259 12.21 -5.75 6.77
C MET A 259 13.17 -5.16 7.81
N ALA A 260 13.54 -3.89 7.67
CA ALA A 260 14.42 -3.20 8.61
C ALA A 260 13.80 -3.10 10.01
N ILE A 261 12.50 -2.76 10.10
CA ILE A 261 11.76 -2.73 11.37
C ILE A 261 11.73 -4.13 12.00
N GLY A 262 11.44 -5.17 11.22
CA GLY A 262 11.35 -6.55 11.70
C GLY A 262 12.68 -7.13 12.21
N MET A 263 13.79 -6.79 11.56
CA MET A 263 15.14 -7.16 12.02
C MET A 263 15.47 -6.48 13.36
N ASN A 264 15.26 -5.17 13.44
CA ASN A 264 15.54 -4.40 14.66
C ASN A 264 14.72 -4.88 15.87
N LEU A 265 13.44 -5.23 15.67
CA LEU A 265 12.59 -5.81 16.71
C LEU A 265 13.13 -7.16 17.21
N THR A 266 13.67 -7.97 16.31
CA THR A 266 14.21 -9.30 16.65
C THR A 266 15.50 -9.19 17.46
N ASP A 267 16.36 -8.20 17.18
CA ASP A 267 17.58 -7.99 17.94
C ASP A 267 17.30 -7.44 19.34
N TRP A 268 16.37 -6.48 19.46
CA TRP A 268 15.90 -5.99 20.77
C TRP A 268 15.31 -7.11 21.66
N GLN A 269 14.54 -8.03 21.07
CA GLN A 269 14.02 -9.20 21.79
C GLN A 269 15.15 -10.13 22.30
N LYS A 270 16.26 -10.26 21.57
CA LYS A 270 17.42 -11.05 22.03
C LYS A 270 18.11 -10.36 23.20
N GLU A 271 18.31 -9.05 23.11
CA GLU A 271 18.91 -8.24 24.18
C GLU A 271 18.10 -8.32 25.48
N LEU A 272 16.76 -8.21 25.41
CA LEU A 272 15.90 -8.37 26.58
C LEU A 272 15.99 -9.76 27.22
N LYS A 273 15.97 -10.82 26.40
CA LYS A 273 16.11 -12.19 26.90
C LYS A 273 17.46 -12.42 27.56
N GLN A 274 18.52 -11.82 27.02
CA GLN A 274 19.86 -11.91 27.57
C GLN A 274 19.97 -11.14 28.88
N ALA A 275 19.46 -9.90 28.94
CA ALA A 275 19.39 -9.13 30.19
C ALA A 275 18.58 -9.84 31.28
N GLN A 276 17.46 -10.48 30.93
CA GLN A 276 16.67 -11.29 31.88
C GLN A 276 17.42 -12.56 32.34
N ALA A 277 18.19 -13.20 31.46
CA ALA A 277 19.00 -14.35 31.81
C ALA A 277 20.16 -13.98 32.73
N ASP A 278 20.85 -12.87 32.44
CA ASP A 278 21.95 -12.35 33.26
C ASP A 278 21.46 -11.94 34.65
N ASN A 279 20.29 -11.29 34.73
CA ASN A 279 19.70 -10.89 36.01
C ASN A 279 19.22 -12.10 36.85
N ARG A 280 18.73 -13.18 36.21
CA ARG A 280 18.46 -14.45 36.90
C ARG A 280 19.73 -15.15 37.37
N GLY A 281 20.81 -15.09 36.58
CA GLY A 281 22.12 -15.63 36.96
C GLY A 281 22.69 -14.93 38.19
N ALA A 282 22.63 -13.59 38.22
CA ALA A 282 23.10 -12.77 39.34
C ALA A 282 22.31 -12.95 40.65
N LEU A 283 21.01 -13.31 40.56
CA LEU A 283 20.18 -13.63 41.73
C LEU A 283 20.38 -15.06 42.24
N SER A 284 21.09 -15.91 41.50
CA SER A 284 21.35 -17.32 41.83
C SER A 284 22.77 -17.61 42.35
N SER A 285 23.64 -16.59 42.35
CA SER A 285 25.00 -16.59 42.89
C SER A 285 25.08 -15.87 44.24
#